data_AF-A0A3B9GE69-F1
#
_entry.id   AF-A0A3B9GE69-F1
#
_cell.length_a   1.000
_cell.length_b   1.000
_cell.length_c   1.000
_cell.angle_alpha   90.00
_cell.angle_beta   90.00
_cell.angle_gamma   90.00
#
_symmetry.space_group_name_H-M   'P 1'
#
loop_
_entity.id
_entity.type
_entity.pdbx_description
1 polymer ?
#
loop_
_entity_poly.entity_id
_entity_poly.type
_entity_poly.pdbx_seq_one_letter_code
_entity_poly.pdbx_strand_id
1 'polypeptide(L)'
;ASLSRSILTGLLRDQLGFKGLILTDDLDMGAIVNHYGRGNDIKLALEAGADIALICHNMANLSEVLNSLQINEDPDSLLRIENQRFNLCRPPDFTESKWKDLNEEMTQLTCEVIGKERFELDRPSQSPVEDY
;
A
#
# COMPACT_ATOMS: atom_id res chain seq x y z
N ALA A 1 0.38 -7.45 9.93
CA ALA A 1 -1.07 -7.71 9.80
C ALA A 1 -1.48 -8.00 8.36
N SER A 2 -0.90 -7.31 7.37
CA SER A 2 -1.27 -7.35 5.94
C SER A 2 -1.30 -8.74 5.29
N LEU A 3 -0.54 -9.72 5.82
CA LEU A 3 -0.51 -11.10 5.33
C LEU A 3 -1.24 -12.11 6.24
N SER A 4 -1.95 -11.63 7.28
CA SER A 4 -2.49 -12.48 8.34
C SER A 4 -3.96 -12.76 8.14
N ARG A 5 -4.30 -13.97 7.66
CA ARG A 5 -5.69 -14.40 7.47
C ARG A 5 -6.52 -14.35 8.75
N SER A 6 -5.92 -14.68 9.90
CA SER A 6 -6.60 -14.59 11.20
C SER A 6 -7.04 -13.17 11.55
N ILE A 7 -6.32 -12.16 11.08
CA ILE A 7 -6.64 -10.75 11.33
C ILE A 7 -7.60 -10.24 10.26
N LEU A 8 -7.24 -10.36 8.98
CA LEU A 8 -8.02 -9.79 7.89
C LEU A 8 -9.36 -10.52 7.72
N THR A 9 -9.36 -11.84 7.62
CA THR A 9 -10.60 -12.62 7.52
C THR A 9 -11.21 -12.84 8.90
N GLY A 10 -10.46 -13.51 9.80
CA GLY A 10 -11.02 -14.01 11.05
C GLY A 10 -11.51 -12.93 12.03
N LEU A 11 -10.79 -11.81 12.15
CA LEU A 11 -11.18 -10.70 13.01
C LEU A 11 -11.99 -9.66 12.24
N LEU A 12 -11.43 -9.08 11.17
CA LEU A 12 -12.02 -7.92 10.52
C LEU A 12 -13.26 -8.26 9.70
N ARG A 13 -13.23 -9.31 8.86
CA ARG A 13 -14.40 -9.72 8.06
C ARG A 13 -15.45 -10.46 8.90
N ASP A 14 -15.02 -11.44 9.69
CA ASP A 14 -15.93 -12.37 10.34
C ASP A 14 -16.48 -11.81 11.67
N GLN A 15 -15.59 -11.43 12.60
CA GLN A 15 -16.00 -10.98 13.93
C GLN A 15 -16.51 -9.53 13.93
N LEU A 16 -15.79 -8.61 13.29
CA LEU A 16 -16.18 -7.20 13.21
C LEU A 16 -17.17 -6.92 12.08
N GLY A 17 -17.38 -7.88 11.17
CA GLY A 17 -18.38 -7.77 10.11
C GLY A 17 -18.06 -6.72 9.05
N PHE A 18 -16.80 -6.30 8.90
CA PHE A 18 -16.43 -5.25 7.94
C PHE A 18 -16.73 -5.69 6.49
N LYS A 19 -17.48 -4.88 5.74
CA LYS A 19 -17.92 -5.18 4.37
C LYS A 19 -17.28 -4.32 3.28
N GLY A 20 -16.48 -3.33 3.67
CA GLY A 20 -15.83 -2.40 2.73
C GLY A 20 -14.60 -2.99 2.06
N LEU A 21 -13.90 -2.16 1.29
CA LEU A 21 -12.65 -2.53 0.63
C LEU A 21 -11.48 -2.63 1.65
N ILE A 22 -10.69 -3.69 1.56
CA ILE A 22 -9.42 -3.88 2.29
C ILE A 22 -8.28 -3.76 1.29
N LEU A 23 -7.37 -2.83 1.55
CA LEU A 23 -6.12 -2.70 0.82
C LEU A 23 -4.96 -3.05 1.75
N THR A 24 -3.90 -3.62 1.20
CA THR A 24 -2.63 -3.70 1.93
C THR A 24 -2.00 -2.31 2.03
N ASP A 25 -1.06 -2.16 2.95
CA ASP A 25 -0.02 -1.14 2.81
C ASP A 25 0.96 -1.54 1.69
N ASP A 26 1.93 -0.69 1.36
CA ASP A 26 2.94 -0.96 0.33
C ASP A 26 3.68 -2.28 0.61
N LEU A 27 3.56 -3.25 -0.30
CA LEU A 27 4.27 -4.52 -0.20
C LEU A 27 5.74 -4.39 -0.59
N ASP A 28 6.19 -3.23 -1.09
CA ASP A 28 7.60 -2.96 -1.39
C ASP A 28 8.43 -2.62 -0.15
N MET A 29 7.79 -2.49 1.01
CA MET A 29 8.48 -2.29 2.27
C MET A 29 9.46 -3.43 2.55
N GLY A 30 10.69 -3.08 2.96
CA GLY A 30 11.79 -4.02 3.20
C GLY A 30 11.36 -5.23 4.03
N ALA A 31 10.67 -4.98 5.15
CA ALA A 31 10.19 -6.01 6.06
C ALA A 31 9.28 -7.06 5.40
N ILE A 32 8.58 -6.74 4.31
CA ILE A 32 7.72 -7.69 3.61
C ILE A 32 8.51 -8.40 2.51
N VAL A 33 9.18 -7.64 1.65
CA VAL A 33 9.93 -8.19 0.50
C VAL A 33 11.06 -9.10 0.97
N ASN A 34 11.82 -8.69 1.99
CA ASN A 34 12.97 -9.42 2.51
C ASN A 34 12.57 -10.75 3.16
N HIS A 35 11.38 -10.81 3.77
CA HIS A 35 10.91 -11.99 4.49
C HIS A 35 10.12 -12.98 3.64
N TYR A 36 9.30 -12.50 2.70
CA TYR A 36 8.36 -13.35 1.96
C TYR A 36 8.71 -13.53 0.49
N GLY A 37 9.57 -12.65 -0.06
CA GLY A 37 9.91 -12.63 -1.47
C GLY A 37 8.77 -12.12 -2.35
N ARG A 38 9.14 -11.46 -3.45
CA ARG A 38 8.18 -10.90 -4.41
C ARG A 38 7.33 -12.00 -5.05
N GLY A 39 6.03 -11.76 -5.13
CA GLY A 39 5.01 -12.66 -5.66
C GLY A 39 4.30 -13.46 -4.57
N ASN A 40 5.07 -14.04 -3.65
CA ASN A 40 4.50 -14.76 -2.51
C ASN A 40 3.87 -13.78 -1.49
N ASP A 41 4.46 -12.61 -1.30
CA ASP A 41 3.85 -11.48 -0.58
C ASP A 41 2.46 -11.11 -1.11
N ILE A 42 2.32 -10.94 -2.43
CA ILE A 42 1.06 -10.61 -3.11
C ILE A 42 0.05 -11.74 -2.91
N LYS A 43 0.45 -12.98 -3.19
CA LYS A 43 -0.41 -14.15 -3.05
C LYS A 43 -0.93 -14.29 -1.62
N LEU A 44 -0.05 -14.21 -0.63
CA LEU A 44 -0.40 -14.31 0.78
C LEU A 44 -1.34 -13.19 1.23
N ALA A 45 -1.13 -11.96 0.75
CA ALA A 45 -2.01 -10.83 1.07
C ALA A 45 -3.44 -11.07 0.58
N LEU A 46 -3.59 -11.51 -0.67
CA LEU A 46 -4.90 -11.81 -1.26
C LEU A 46 -5.55 -13.01 -0.57
N GLU A 47 -4.80 -14.10 -0.34
CA GLU A 47 -5.29 -15.28 0.39
C GLU A 47 -5.66 -14.99 1.86
N ALA A 48 -5.05 -13.96 2.46
CA ALA A 48 -5.41 -13.49 3.79
C ALA A 48 -6.75 -12.72 3.82
N GLY A 49 -7.21 -12.22 2.67
CA GLY A 49 -8.48 -11.51 2.50
C GLY A 49 -8.34 -10.01 2.21
N ALA A 50 -7.16 -9.55 1.76
CA ALA A 50 -7.04 -8.23 1.14
C ALA A 50 -7.68 -8.25 -0.26
N ASP A 51 -8.40 -7.19 -0.62
CA ASP A 51 -9.01 -7.07 -1.95
C ASP A 51 -8.02 -6.46 -2.97
N ILE A 52 -7.12 -5.57 -2.50
CA ILE A 52 -6.09 -4.92 -3.32
C ILE A 52 -4.73 -4.99 -2.63
N ALA A 53 -3.72 -5.46 -3.36
CA ALA A 53 -2.32 -5.41 -2.96
C ALA A 53 -1.64 -4.16 -3.55
N LEU A 54 -1.00 -3.33 -2.72
CA LEU A 54 -0.29 -2.12 -3.13
C LEU A 54 1.20 -2.39 -3.36
N ILE A 55 1.74 -1.85 -4.47
CA ILE A 55 3.14 -1.96 -4.91
C ILE A 55 3.51 -0.60 -5.49
N CYS A 56 4.45 0.12 -4.85
CA CYS A 56 4.66 1.54 -5.13
C CYS A 56 5.99 1.88 -5.83
N HIS A 57 7.02 1.06 -5.68
CA HIS A 57 8.41 1.37 -6.03
C HIS A 57 9.00 0.45 -7.10
N ASN A 58 8.78 -0.86 -7.02
CA ASN A 58 9.44 -1.85 -7.89
C ASN A 58 8.49 -2.48 -8.91
N MET A 59 8.22 -1.74 -9.98
CA MET A 59 7.29 -2.16 -11.05
C MET A 59 7.96 -2.95 -12.19
N ALA A 60 9.30 -2.93 -12.29
CA ALA A 60 10.04 -3.37 -13.47
C ALA A 60 9.79 -4.85 -13.84
N ASN A 61 9.51 -5.71 -12.84
CA ASN A 61 9.28 -7.14 -13.04
C ASN A 61 7.87 -7.59 -12.60
N LEU A 62 6.96 -6.65 -12.30
CA LEU A 62 5.67 -6.99 -11.71
C LEU A 62 4.81 -7.82 -12.68
N SER A 63 4.83 -7.51 -13.97
CA SER A 63 4.07 -8.24 -14.98
C SER A 63 4.50 -9.72 -15.07
N GLU A 64 5.79 -9.99 -15.05
CA GLU A 64 6.33 -11.36 -15.06
C GLU A 64 5.94 -12.13 -13.80
N VAL A 65 6.05 -11.47 -12.64
CA VAL A 65 5.63 -12.04 -11.36
C VAL A 65 4.13 -12.36 -11.41
N LEU A 66 3.27 -11.42 -11.78
CA LEU A 66 1.82 -11.63 -11.85
C LEU A 66 1.45 -12.77 -12.80
N ASN A 67 2.09 -12.87 -13.97
CA ASN A 67 1.85 -13.97 -14.91
C ASN A 67 2.26 -15.34 -14.36
N SER A 68 3.27 -15.38 -13.49
CA SER A 68 3.70 -16.61 -12.83
C SER A 68 2.80 -16.99 -11.65
N LEU A 69 2.04 -16.05 -11.10
CA LEU A 69 1.15 -16.29 -9.97
C LEU A 69 -0.17 -16.88 -10.46
N GLN A 70 -0.52 -18.05 -9.94
CA GLN A 70 -1.87 -18.60 -10.06
C GLN A 70 -2.73 -18.01 -8.96
N ILE A 71 -3.27 -16.81 -9.22
CA ILE A 71 -4.22 -16.13 -8.33
C ILE A 71 -5.62 -16.49 -8.78
N ASN A 72 -6.44 -16.98 -7.85
CA ASN A 72 -7.86 -17.18 -8.11
C ASN A 72 -8.59 -15.85 -7.99
N GLU A 73 -9.47 -15.55 -8.94
CA GLU A 73 -10.39 -14.43 -8.80
C GLU A 73 -11.32 -14.66 -7.61
N ASP A 74 -11.48 -13.64 -6.77
CA ASP A 74 -12.48 -13.60 -5.72
C ASP A 74 -13.64 -12.67 -6.16
N PRO A 75 -14.81 -13.22 -6.52
CA PRO A 75 -15.97 -12.43 -6.94
C PRO A 75 -16.39 -11.39 -5.90
N ASP A 76 -16.24 -11.69 -4.61
CA ASP A 76 -16.60 -10.75 -3.56
C ASP A 76 -15.66 -9.55 -3.53
N SER A 77 -14.34 -9.78 -3.69
CA SER A 77 -13.35 -8.71 -3.82
C SER A 77 -13.65 -7.81 -5.01
N LEU A 78 -13.95 -8.39 -6.18
CA LEU A 78 -14.31 -7.62 -7.38
C LEU A 78 -15.53 -6.74 -7.16
N LEU A 79 -16.57 -7.26 -6.50
CA LEU A 79 -17.77 -6.49 -6.16
C LEU A 79 -17.46 -5.34 -5.20
N ARG A 80 -16.61 -5.54 -4.20
CA ARG A 80 -16.18 -4.47 -3.28
C ARG A 80 -15.40 -3.38 -4.00
N ILE A 81 -14.50 -3.76 -4.90
CA ILE A 81 -13.72 -2.82 -5.73
C ILE A 81 -14.65 -1.98 -6.60
N GLU A 82 -15.60 -2.62 -7.28
CA GLU A 82 -16.57 -1.93 -8.13
C GLU A 82 -17.45 -0.97 -7.33
N ASN A 83 -17.99 -1.42 -6.19
CA ASN A 83 -18.79 -0.57 -5.31
C ASN A 83 -17.99 0.64 -4.80
N GLN A 84 -16.71 0.44 -4.46
CA GLN A 84 -15.87 1.52 -3.98
C GLN A 84 -15.60 2.55 -5.07
N ARG A 85 -15.44 2.13 -6.34
CA ARG A 85 -15.21 3.03 -7.47
C ARG A 85 -16.28 4.11 -7.62
N PHE A 86 -17.54 3.79 -7.31
CA PHE A 86 -18.64 4.77 -7.38
C PHE A 86 -18.66 5.78 -6.22
N ASN A 87 -18.01 5.44 -5.10
CA ASN A 87 -17.95 6.28 -3.91
C ASN A 87 -16.71 7.18 -3.86
N LEU A 88 -15.75 6.99 -4.77
CA LEU A 88 -14.52 7.77 -4.82
C LEU A 88 -14.75 9.08 -5.59
N CYS A 89 -14.42 10.20 -4.95
CA CYS A 89 -14.27 11.46 -5.64
C CYS A 89 -13.02 11.40 -6.54
N ARG A 90 -13.08 12.06 -7.70
CA ARG A 90 -11.89 12.23 -8.53
C ARG A 90 -10.84 13.01 -7.74
N PRO A 91 -9.56 12.60 -7.80
CA PRO A 91 -8.50 13.42 -7.25
C PRO A 91 -8.47 14.77 -7.97
N PRO A 92 -8.00 15.83 -7.31
CA PRO A 92 -7.76 17.11 -7.98
C PRO A 92 -6.77 16.93 -9.13
N ASP A 93 -6.91 17.74 -10.17
CA ASP A 93 -5.97 17.71 -11.29
C ASP A 93 -4.56 18.01 -10.81
N PHE A 94 -3.64 17.13 -11.22
CA PHE A 94 -2.22 17.32 -10.96
C PHE A 94 -1.68 18.53 -11.72
N THR A 95 -0.98 19.41 -11.03
CA THR A 95 -0.15 20.43 -11.65
C THR A 95 1.20 20.48 -10.95
N GLU A 96 2.27 20.67 -11.72
CA GLU A 96 3.63 20.73 -11.18
C GLU A 96 3.79 21.85 -10.15
N SER A 97 3.15 23.01 -10.38
CA SER A 97 3.15 24.13 -9.43
C SER A 97 2.55 23.74 -8.09
N LYS A 98 1.33 23.19 -8.07
CA LYS A 98 0.68 22.79 -6.82
C LYS A 98 1.47 21.71 -6.08
N TRP A 99 2.08 20.78 -6.83
CA TRP A 99 2.91 19.76 -6.25
C TRP A 99 4.16 20.36 -5.57
N LYS A 100 4.83 21.32 -6.21
CA LYS A 100 5.96 22.04 -5.63
C LYS A 100 5.55 22.83 -4.39
N ASP A 101 4.48 23.60 -4.48
CA ASP A 101 3.95 24.42 -3.38
C ASP A 101 3.65 23.54 -2.15
N LEU A 102 2.93 22.44 -2.34
CA LEU A 102 2.63 21.48 -1.26
C LEU A 102 3.88 20.80 -0.69
N ASN A 103 4.86 20.47 -1.54
CA ASN A 103 6.09 19.85 -1.09
C ASN A 103 6.95 20.81 -0.25
N GLU A 104 6.97 22.10 -0.61
CA GLU A 104 7.60 23.15 0.18
C GLU A 104 6.91 23.34 1.54
N GLU A 105 5.57 23.41 1.55
CA GLU A 105 4.77 23.48 2.79
C GLU A 105 5.03 22.28 3.72
N MET A 106 5.01 21.06 3.17
CA MET A 106 5.31 19.83 3.91
C MET A 106 6.74 19.82 4.47
N THR A 107 7.70 20.29 3.68
CA THR A 107 9.11 20.41 4.11
C THR A 107 9.25 21.38 5.28
N GLN A 108 8.59 22.54 5.18
CA GLN A 108 8.59 23.53 6.25
C GLN A 108 7.97 22.96 7.53
N LEU A 109 6.79 22.36 7.44
CA LEU A 109 6.11 21.75 8.58
C LEU A 109 6.96 20.66 9.24
N THR A 110 7.63 19.84 8.42
CA THR A 110 8.54 18.80 8.91
C THR A 110 9.70 19.42 9.69
N CYS A 111 10.34 20.45 9.14
CA CYS A 111 11.42 21.17 9.84
C CYS A 111 10.95 21.79 11.17
N GLU A 112 9.72 22.31 11.23
CA GLU A 112 9.12 22.88 12.44
C GLU A 112 8.84 21.82 13.52
N VAL A 113 8.42 20.62 13.14
CA VAL A 113 8.00 19.56 14.09
C VAL A 113 9.17 18.69 14.55
N ILE A 114 10.02 18.22 13.63
CA ILE A 114 11.10 17.25 13.96
C ILE A 114 12.49 17.88 14.07
N GLY A 115 12.64 19.15 13.70
CA GLY A 115 13.90 19.88 13.68
C GLY A 115 14.70 19.66 12.39
N LYS A 116 15.35 20.72 11.89
CA LYS A 116 16.13 20.69 10.64
C LYS A 116 17.28 19.69 10.69
N GLU A 117 17.87 19.48 11.86
CA GLU A 117 18.95 18.52 12.06
C GLU A 117 18.55 17.05 11.86
N ARG A 118 17.25 16.73 11.87
CA ARG A 118 16.75 15.36 11.66
C ARG A 118 16.16 15.14 10.26
N PHE A 119 16.01 16.21 9.46
CA PHE A 119 15.44 16.14 8.12
C PHE A 119 16.50 16.47 7.06
N GLU A 120 17.04 15.42 6.43
CA GLU A 120 17.98 15.55 5.31
C GLU A 120 17.23 15.46 3.99
N LEU A 121 17.14 16.58 3.26
CA LEU A 121 16.47 16.68 1.95
C LEU A 121 17.06 15.74 0.89
N ASP A 122 18.37 15.48 0.96
CA ASP A 122 19.10 14.68 -0.03
C ASP A 122 19.04 13.17 0.26
N ARG A 123 18.43 12.74 1.38
CA ARG A 123 18.34 11.32 1.73
C ARG A 123 17.14 10.68 1.00
N PRO A 124 17.34 9.62 0.19
CA PRO A 124 16.31 9.09 -0.70
C PRO A 124 15.13 8.42 0.03
N SER A 125 15.35 7.87 1.23
CA SER A 125 14.31 7.35 2.11
C SER A 125 14.62 7.68 3.56
N GLN A 126 13.57 8.03 4.30
CA GLN A 126 13.58 8.20 5.75
C GLN A 126 12.51 7.32 6.40
N SER A 127 12.11 6.23 5.73
CA SER A 127 11.12 5.31 6.28
C SER A 127 11.68 4.67 7.55
N PRO A 128 10.93 4.70 8.68
CA PRO A 128 11.36 4.07 9.93
C PRO A 128 11.61 2.55 9.85
N VAL A 129 11.20 1.93 8.74
CA VAL A 129 11.23 0.47 8.53
C VAL A 129 12.02 0.06 7.28
N GLU A 130 12.86 0.96 6.76
CA GLU A 130 13.67 0.72 5.57
C GLU A 130 14.67 -0.43 5.76
N ASP A 131 15.28 -0.53 6.94
CA ASP A 131 16.34 -1.50 7.26
C ASP A 131 15.82 -2.86 7.75
N TYR A 132 14.49 -3.07 7.79
CA TYR A 132 13.87 -4.31 8.30
C TYR A 132 13.67 -5.36 7.21
#